data_AF-A0A7V6N9F8-F1
#
_entry.id   AF-A0A7V6N9F8-F1
#
_cell.length_a   1.000
_cell.length_b   1.000
_cell.length_c   1.000
_cell.angle_alpha   90.00
_cell.angle_beta   90.00
_cell.angle_gamma   90.00
#
_symmetry.space_group_name_H-M   'P 1'
#
loop_
_entity.id
_entity.type
_entity.pdbx_description
1 polymer ?
#
loop_
_entity_poly.entity_id
_entity_poly.type
_entity_poly.pdbx_seq_one_letter_code
_entity_poly.pdbx_strand_id
1 'polypeptide(L)' 'MEKQRQGLENAAKQIRSLEKLLPICSYCKKIRADKNYWQEVETYISDHTDTMFSHSICPDCYEKEVKPQLESIKKSK' A
#
# COMPACT_ATOMS: atom_id res chain seq x y z
N MET A 1 -37.21 3.66 16.17
CA MET A 1 -35.97 2.86 16.28
C MET A 1 -35.39 2.52 14.91
N GLU A 2 -36.17 1.98 13.97
CA GLU A 2 -35.69 1.61 12.61
C GLU A 2 -34.99 2.74 11.84
N LYS A 3 -35.54 3.96 11.91
CA LYS A 3 -35.00 5.14 11.20
C LYS A 3 -33.61 5.57 11.71
N GLN A 4 -33.33 5.37 13.00
CA GLN A 4 -32.00 5.62 13.58
C GLN A 4 -31.00 4.54 13.17
N ARG A 5 -31.41 3.27 13.12
CA ARG A 5 -30.58 2.16 12.61
C ARG A 5 -30.18 2.39 11.15
N GLN A 6 -31.16 2.75 10.32
CA GLN A 6 -30.93 3.07 8.91
C GLN A 6 -29.99 4.28 8.73
N GLY A 7 -30.13 5.31 9.58
CA GLY A 7 -29.26 6.48 9.57
C GLY A 7 -27.80 6.14 9.90
N LEU A 8 -27.57 5.30 10.91
CA LEU A 8 -26.24 4.82 11.30
C LEU A 8 -25.62 3.95 10.21
N GLU A 9 -26.38 3.05 9.61
CA GLU A 9 -25.90 2.21 8.50
C GLU A 9 -25.53 3.03 7.26
N ASN A 10 -26.32 4.06 6.95
CA ASN A 10 -26.04 4.95 5.83
C ASN A 10 -24.83 5.84 6.08
N ALA A 11 -24.66 6.36 7.30
CA ALA A 11 -23.46 7.12 7.68
C ALA A 11 -22.21 6.23 7.63
N ALA A 12 -22.29 4.99 8.11
CA ALA A 12 -21.20 4.02 8.04
C ALA A 12 -20.86 3.62 6.59
N LYS A 13 -21.85 3.52 5.69
CA LYS A 13 -21.62 3.33 4.25
C LYS A 13 -20.98 4.54 3.58
N GLN A 14 -21.37 5.75 3.97
CA GLN A 14 -20.78 6.99 3.44
C GLN A 14 -19.32 7.14 3.85
N ILE A 15 -18.98 6.86 5.11
CA ILE A 15 -17.59 6.85 5.60
C ILE A 15 -16.73 5.89 4.78
N ARG A 16 -17.18 4.64 4.58
CA ARG A 16 -16.47 3.65 3.75
C ARG A 16 -16.34 4.06 2.27
N SER A 17 -17.21 4.93 1.76
CA SER A 17 -17.18 5.36 0.36
C SER A 17 -16.23 6.55 0.09
N LEU A 18 -15.93 7.33 1.13
CA LEU A 18 -15.04 8.50 1.04
C LEU A 18 -13.55 8.10 1.05
N GLU A 19 -13.23 6.84 1.39
CA GLU A 19 -11.88 6.26 1.37
C GLU A 19 -11.43 5.79 -0.03
N LYS A 20 -12.17 6.09 -1.10
CA LYS A 20 -11.83 5.64 -2.46
C LYS A 20 -10.66 6.37 -3.12
N LEU A 21 -10.22 7.50 -2.55
CA LEU A 21 -9.13 8.31 -3.09
C LEU A 21 -8.03 8.48 -2.04
N LEU A 22 -6.94 7.73 -2.19
CA LEU A 22 -5.78 7.83 -1.31
C LEU A 22 -4.88 9.00 -1.75
N PRO A 23 -4.61 9.98 -0.87
CA PRO A 23 -3.70 11.07 -1.18
C PRO A 23 -2.26 10.54 -1.28
N ILE A 24 -1.76 10.38 -2.50
CA ILE A 24 -0.44 9.84 -2.81
C ILE A 24 0.53 10.93 -3.29
N CYS A 25 1.80 10.85 -2.89
CA CYS A 25 2.84 11.75 -3.39
C CYS A 25 3.20 11.39 -4.83
N SER A 26 3.11 12.34 -5.77
CA SER A 26 3.43 12.09 -7.18
C SER A 26 4.88 11.68 -7.42
N TYR A 27 5.81 12.09 -6.55
CA TYR A 27 7.24 11.80 -6.65
C TYR A 27 7.61 10.44 -6.05
N CYS A 28 7.35 10.24 -4.75
CA CYS A 28 7.80 9.05 -4.03
C CYS A 28 6.72 7.98 -3.80
N LYS A 29 5.48 8.22 -4.25
CA LYS A 29 4.35 7.28 -4.13
C LYS A 29 3.91 6.91 -2.71
N LYS A 30 4.43 7.58 -1.68
CA LYS A 30 3.93 7.47 -0.29
C LYS A 30 2.50 7.96 -0.14
N ILE A 31 1.75 7.37 0.78
CA ILE A 31 0.38 7.77 1.13
C ILE A 31 0.43 8.71 2.34
N ARG A 32 -0.34 9.81 2.29
CA ARG A 32 -0.53 10.73 3.41
C ARG A 32 -1.59 10.15 4.36
N ALA A 33 -1.14 9.65 5.51
CA ALA A 33 -2.02 9.08 6.53
C ALA A 33 -2.63 10.15 7.44
N ASP A 34 -1.85 11.17 7.81
CA ASP A 34 -2.30 12.33 8.57
C ASP A 34 -1.65 13.62 8.07
N LYS A 35 -1.92 14.75 8.72
CA LYS A 35 -1.54 16.09 8.25
C LYS A 35 -0.03 16.28 8.04
N ASN A 36 0.85 15.42 8.58
CA ASN A 36 2.29 15.49 8.33
C ASN A 36 2.99 14.13 8.19
N TYR A 37 2.26 13.03 8.34
CA TYR A 37 2.82 11.68 8.24
C TYR A 37 2.57 11.05 6.86
N TRP A 38 3.67 10.69 6.20
CA TRP A 38 3.69 9.96 4.94
C TRP A 38 4.26 8.57 5.19
N GLN A 39 3.54 7.55 4.74
CA GLN A 39 3.94 6.16 4.89
C GLN A 39 3.96 5.41 3.57
N GLU A 40 4.67 4.28 3.55
CA GLU A 40 4.68 3.38 2.41
C GLU A 40 3.29 2.81 2.16
N VAL A 41 3.02 2.44 0.91
CA VAL A 41 1.70 1.95 0.48
C VAL A 41 1.34 0.65 1.20
N GLU A 42 2.31 -0.25 1.30
CA GLU A 42 2.19 -1.54 1.96
C GLU A 42 1.82 -1.37 3.44
N THR A 43 2.46 -0.43 4.14
CA THR A 43 2.16 -0.10 5.54
C THR A 43 0.75 0.43 5.67
N TYR A 44 0.37 1.41 4.85
CA TYR A 44 -0.98 1.98 4.88
C TYR A 44 -2.05 0.90 4.68
N ILE A 45 -1.90 0.04 3.67
CA ILE A 45 -2.88 -1.01 3.37
C ILE A 45 -2.92 -2.05 4.50
N SER A 46 -1.78 -2.45 5.03
CA SER A 46 -1.72 -3.41 6.15
C SER A 46 -2.35 -2.85 7.44
N ASP A 47 -2.25 -1.55 7.68
CA ASP A 47 -2.84 -0.91 8.87
C ASP A 47 -4.37 -0.73 8.76
N HIS A 48 -4.88 -0.54 7.54
CA HIS A 48 -6.30 -0.23 7.29
C HIS A 48 -7.10 -1.45 6.80
N THR A 49 -6.43 -2.59 6.58
CA THR A 49 -7.04 -3.84 6.13
C THR A 49 -6.41 -5.02 6.85
N ASP A 50 -7.05 -6.18 6.83
CA ASP A 50 -6.47 -7.42 7.39
C ASP A 50 -5.57 -8.13 6.35
N THR A 51 -4.72 -7.36 5.64
CA THR A 51 -3.87 -7.85 4.54
C THR A 51 -2.40 -7.82 4.94
N MET A 52 -1.64 -8.84 4.53
CA MET A 52 -0.19 -8.91 4.69
C MET A 52 0.53 -8.96 3.33
N PHE A 53 1.72 -8.37 3.25
CA PHE A 53 2.56 -8.37 2.05
C PHE A 53 3.80 -9.26 2.22
N SER A 54 4.15 -9.99 1.17
CA SER A 54 5.40 -10.74 1.06
C SER A 54 6.35 -10.07 0.05
N HIS A 55 7.66 -10.16 0.28
CA HIS A 55 8.68 -9.56 -0.60
C HIS A 55 9.44 -10.62 -1.42
N SER A 56 8.75 -11.25 -2.37
CA SER A 56 9.35 -12.21 -3.31
C SER A 56 9.87 -11.53 -4.58
N ILE A 57 10.88 -12.10 -5.21
CA ILE A 57 11.39 -11.66 -6.51
C ILE A 57 10.77 -12.55 -7.61
N CYS A 58 10.13 -11.93 -8.61
CA CYS A 58 9.58 -12.68 -9.74
C CYS A 58 10.68 -13.18 -10.69
N PRO A 59 10.39 -14.18 -11.55
CA PRO A 59 11.39 -14.70 -12.49
C PRO A 59 11.99 -13.64 -13.41
N ASP A 60 11.20 -12.66 -13.86
CA ASP A 60 11.67 -11.59 -14.75
C ASP A 60 12.68 -10.66 -14.05
N CYS A 61 12.36 -10.20 -12.84
CA CYS A 61 13.28 -9.40 -12.04
C CYS A 61 14.54 -10.17 -11.64
N TYR A 62 14.42 -11.48 -11.42
CA TYR A 62 15.58 -12.32 -11.15
C TYR A 62 16.56 -12.33 -12.34
N GLU A 63 16.05 -12.51 -13.56
CA GLU A 63 16.87 -12.48 -14.78
C GLU A 63 17.47 -11.10 -15.06
N LYS A 64 16.67 -10.02 -14.89
CA LYS A 64 17.06 -8.66 -15.28
C LYS A 64 17.92 -7.94 -14.25
N GLU A 65 17.68 -8.17 -12.95
CA GLU A 65 18.32 -7.41 -11.88
C GLU A 65 19.27 -8.29 -11.06
N VAL A 66 18.76 -9.42 -10.55
CA VAL A 66 19.50 -10.23 -9.58
C VAL A 66 20.68 -10.95 -10.24
N LYS A 67 20.48 -11.60 -11.40
CA LYS A 67 21.57 -12.29 -12.10
C LYS A 67 22.73 -11.35 -12.46
N PRO A 68 22.51 -10.17 -13.09
CA PRO A 68 23.59 -9.24 -13.37
C PRO A 68 24.32 -8.74 -12.11
N GLN A 69 23.60 -8.48 -11.02
CA GLN A 69 24.19 -8.11 -9.73
C GLN A 69 25.08 -9.23 -9.16
N LEU A 70 24.63 -10.49 -9.22
CA LEU A 70 25.43 -11.62 -8.76
C LEU A 70 26.70 -11.79 -9.60
N GLU A 71 26.62 -11.61 -10.92
CA GLU A 71 27.79 -11.70 -11.80
C GLU A 71 28.77 -10.55 -11.59
N SER A 72 28.30 -9.32 -11.30
CA SER A 72 29.20 -8.20 -10.99
C SER A 72 29.95 -8.45 -9.68
N ILE A 73 29.27 -8.96 -8.65
CA ILE A 73 29.87 -9.33 -7.37
C ILE A 73 30.94 -10.42 -7.54
N LYS A 74 30.68 -11.44 -8.38
CA LYS A 74 31.67 -12.49 -8.68
C LYS A 74 32.90 -11.98 -9.41
N LYS A 75 32.75 -11.00 -10.32
CA LYS A 75 33.86 -10.40 -11.07
C LYS A 75 34.73 -9.46 -10.23
N SER A 76 34.17 -8.89 -9.17
CA SER A 76 34.88 -8.03 -8.22
C SER A 76 35.64 -8.83 -7.14
N LYS A 77 35.64 -10.17 -7.24
CA LYS A 77 36.25 -11.08 -6.27
C LYS A 77 37.39 -11.86 -6.92
#